data_AF-A0A2D5S796-F1
#
_entry.id   AF-A0A2D5S796-F1
#
_cell.length_a   1.000
_cell.length_b   1.000
_cell.length_c   1.000
_cell.angle_alpha   90.00
_cell.angle_beta   90.00
_cell.angle_gamma   90.00
#
_symmetry.space_group_name_H-M   'P 1'
#
loop_
_entity.id
_entity.type
_entity.pdbx_description
1 polymer ?
#
loop_
_entity_poly.entity_id
_entity_poly.type
_entity_poly.pdbx_seq_one_letter_code
_entity_poly.pdbx_strand_id
1 'polypeptide(L)'
;MVMKDSIKPLVAILFWALAVYLAYLAGPWKREEDASKMPPGMHDSMFHMHQPLHPDGKVTMQGQFHLELVAEEDGTHRLWLSNAFRQEINPAGFNGQLTVEPVEGDAQHASFEQVGRSFELVARTAPVKGQAWLTVSGKLGEVTGLEDVKFFWDYEIEALGLRPPLGLDPMVPRSPDNALTSDKINLGRELFFDGDMSADGTVSCATCHLPERAFTDTNTIAVGIGGHKGRRNVPTALNSAYLNSFSWDGRSESLERYVLGPILGDDEMGNSNEAEVVASLKAVYGTRMQQAFDAPLSLDTIAKALACYQRSLFSGDSDFDRYEAGLKDAISLPAQRGRALFFGKVACGRCHVPPLFSDRGFHNLGVGWSDSGESDSGRFQVTNDDNDRGAFKTPSLRDVSRTAPYMHDGSLATLHDVVQYYNQGGIENPHLDSRIKPLGLVESEVKDLVAFLKTLDGRFEAASKETVQDR
;
A
#
# COMPACT_ATOMS: atom_id res chain seq x y z
N MET A 1 -19.59 31.98 -58.73
CA MET A 1 -20.75 32.26 -57.86
C MET A 1 -20.92 31.05 -56.96
N VAL A 2 -20.84 31.25 -55.62
CA VAL A 2 -21.13 30.26 -54.54
C VAL A 2 -20.15 29.08 -54.44
N MET A 3 -19.05 29.22 -53.69
CA MET A 3 -18.84 29.08 -52.22
C MET A 3 -18.35 27.67 -51.86
N LYS A 4 -17.12 27.48 -51.37
CA LYS A 4 -16.53 27.96 -50.10
C LYS A 4 -17.19 27.39 -48.83
N ASP A 5 -17.56 26.11 -48.74
CA ASP A 5 -18.10 25.58 -47.47
C ASP A 5 -17.56 24.23 -46.96
N SER A 6 -16.42 23.74 -47.46
CA SER A 6 -15.87 22.45 -46.95
C SER A 6 -14.48 22.52 -46.33
N ILE A 7 -13.84 23.70 -46.29
CA ILE A 7 -12.52 23.91 -45.65
C ILE A 7 -12.64 24.79 -44.39
N LYS A 8 -13.80 25.43 -44.17
CA LYS A 8 -14.05 26.25 -42.98
C LYS A 8 -14.06 25.47 -41.65
N PRO A 9 -14.61 24.24 -41.53
CA PRO A 9 -14.65 23.59 -40.21
C PRO A 9 -13.27 23.09 -39.76
N LEU A 10 -12.40 22.62 -40.67
CA LEU A 10 -11.07 22.14 -40.33
C LEU A 10 -10.09 23.27 -39.98
N VAL A 11 -10.18 24.42 -40.67
CA VAL A 11 -9.39 25.61 -40.32
C VAL A 11 -9.92 26.24 -39.02
N ALA A 12 -11.24 26.22 -38.78
CA ALA A 12 -11.81 26.70 -37.52
C ALA A 12 -11.41 25.82 -36.33
N ILE A 13 -11.35 24.50 -36.48
CA ILE A 13 -10.93 23.57 -35.41
C ILE A 13 -9.43 23.76 -35.09
N LEU A 14 -8.57 23.94 -36.10
CA LEU A 14 -7.15 24.20 -35.88
C LEU A 14 -6.89 25.59 -35.26
N PHE A 15 -7.64 26.63 -35.66
CA PHE A 15 -7.56 27.95 -35.02
C PHE A 15 -8.13 27.94 -33.60
N TRP A 16 -9.17 27.14 -33.32
CA TRP A 16 -9.72 26.99 -31.97
C TRP A 16 -8.79 26.21 -31.06
N ALA A 17 -8.21 25.10 -31.52
CA ALA A 17 -7.21 24.34 -30.78
C ALA A 17 -5.92 25.14 -30.52
N LEU A 18 -5.47 25.94 -31.50
CA LEU A 18 -4.33 26.84 -31.33
C LEU A 18 -4.65 28.01 -30.40
N ALA A 19 -5.87 28.57 -30.46
CA ALA A 19 -6.31 29.62 -29.54
C ALA A 19 -6.47 29.10 -28.10
N VAL A 20 -6.94 27.86 -27.91
CA VAL A 20 -7.01 27.19 -26.60
C VAL A 20 -5.60 26.88 -26.09
N TYR A 21 -4.69 26.42 -26.95
CA TYR A 21 -3.29 26.16 -26.58
C TYR A 21 -2.52 27.46 -26.25
N LEU A 22 -2.74 28.54 -27.00
CA LEU A 22 -2.15 29.85 -26.72
C LEU A 22 -2.80 30.54 -25.50
N ALA A 23 -4.09 30.33 -25.24
CA ALA A 23 -4.76 30.81 -24.03
C ALA A 23 -4.34 30.02 -22.78
N TYR A 24 -4.04 28.72 -22.93
CA TYR A 24 -3.44 27.87 -21.89
C TYR A 24 -2.03 28.35 -21.52
N LEU A 25 -1.25 28.84 -22.49
CA LEU A 25 0.09 29.41 -22.25
C LEU A 25 0.08 30.83 -21.66
N ALA A 26 -1.09 31.49 -21.55
CA ALA A 26 -1.19 32.92 -21.25
C ALA A 26 -2.14 33.26 -20.07
N GLY A 27 -2.25 32.42 -19.02
CA GLY A 27 -3.24 32.58 -17.93
C GLY A 27 -3.33 33.97 -17.27
N PRO A 28 -4.38 34.29 -16.45
CA PRO A 28 -5.38 33.39 -15.85
C PRO A 28 -6.86 33.78 -16.09
N TRP A 29 -7.78 32.81 -16.10
CA TRP A 29 -9.24 33.05 -16.04
C TRP A 29 -9.80 32.71 -14.65
N LYS A 30 -10.73 33.55 -14.18
CA LYS A 30 -11.50 33.43 -12.94
C LYS A 30 -12.90 32.84 -13.21
N ARG A 31 -13.27 31.88 -12.35
CA ARG A 31 -14.61 31.51 -11.82
C ARG A 31 -15.73 30.92 -12.68
N GLU A 32 -16.32 29.87 -12.09
CA GLU A 32 -17.76 29.57 -11.92
C GLU A 32 -18.66 29.71 -13.16
N GLU A 33 -18.83 28.64 -13.95
CA GLU A 33 -20.11 28.40 -14.65
C GLU A 33 -20.34 26.98 -15.20
N ASP A 34 -19.37 26.06 -15.20
CA ASP A 34 -19.54 24.73 -15.83
C ASP A 34 -19.77 23.54 -14.88
N ALA A 35 -20.05 23.77 -13.59
CA ALA A 35 -20.35 22.67 -12.64
C ALA A 35 -21.70 21.95 -12.91
N SER A 36 -22.55 22.49 -13.78
CA SER A 36 -23.88 21.95 -14.07
C SER A 36 -23.95 20.94 -15.23
N LYS A 37 -22.81 20.60 -15.85
CA LYS A 37 -22.74 19.70 -17.03
C LYS A 37 -22.07 18.34 -16.77
N MET A 38 -21.69 18.03 -15.54
CA MET A 38 -21.04 16.76 -15.19
C MET A 38 -22.08 15.65 -14.91
N PRO A 39 -21.86 14.39 -15.36
CA PRO A 39 -22.75 13.27 -15.06
C PRO A 39 -22.78 12.96 -13.54
N PRO A 40 -23.89 12.41 -13.00
CA PRO A 40 -23.96 12.03 -11.60
C PRO A 40 -23.04 10.83 -11.34
N GLY A 41 -22.03 10.99 -10.47
CA GLY A 41 -21.12 9.92 -10.07
C GLY A 41 -19.65 10.29 -9.83
N MET A 42 -19.25 11.55 -10.06
CA MET A 42 -17.92 12.04 -9.70
C MET A 42 -18.04 13.16 -8.67
N HIS A 43 -17.99 12.79 -7.39
CA HIS A 43 -17.60 13.71 -6.33
C HIS A 43 -16.20 13.28 -5.87
N ASP A 44 -15.20 13.67 -6.65
CA ASP A 44 -13.80 13.56 -6.25
C ASP A 44 -13.44 14.75 -5.37
N SER A 45 -13.03 14.45 -4.14
CA SER A 45 -12.30 15.37 -3.26
C SER A 45 -10.88 15.59 -3.79
N MET A 46 -10.78 16.33 -4.91
CA MET A 46 -9.52 16.82 -5.47
C MET A 46 -9.54 18.35 -5.52
N PHE A 47 -8.71 18.98 -4.68
CA PHE A 47 -8.36 20.39 -4.85
C PHE A 47 -7.03 20.48 -5.62
N HIS A 48 -7.05 21.09 -6.80
CA HIS A 48 -5.84 21.54 -7.49
C HIS A 48 -5.69 23.05 -7.32
N MET A 49 -4.54 23.51 -6.85
CA MET A 49 -4.21 24.93 -6.80
C MET A 49 -3.00 25.19 -7.69
N HIS A 50 -3.20 25.82 -8.84
CA HIS A 50 -2.12 26.31 -9.70
C HIS A 50 -1.92 27.81 -9.47
N GLN A 51 -0.80 28.20 -8.85
CA GLN A 51 -0.30 29.59 -8.93
C GLN A 51 1.09 29.61 -9.58
N PRO A 52 1.39 30.58 -10.46
CA PRO A 52 2.72 30.73 -11.04
C PRO A 52 3.72 31.28 -10.01
N LEU A 53 4.94 30.73 -10.03
CA LEU A 53 6.07 31.12 -9.16
C LEU A 53 6.50 32.57 -9.37
N HIS A 54 6.76 33.29 -8.28
CA HIS A 54 7.40 34.61 -8.31
C HIS A 54 8.93 34.45 -8.54
N PRO A 55 9.63 35.37 -9.25
CA PRO A 55 11.01 35.17 -9.74
C PRO A 55 12.10 35.01 -8.65
N ASP A 56 11.76 35.31 -7.40
CA ASP A 56 12.63 35.24 -6.23
C ASP A 56 12.47 33.95 -5.42
N GLY A 57 11.71 32.97 -5.92
CA GLY A 57 11.57 31.64 -5.32
C GLY A 57 10.79 31.62 -3.99
N LYS A 58 10.10 32.71 -3.66
CA LYS A 58 9.29 32.87 -2.46
C LYS A 58 7.82 32.69 -2.78
N VAL A 59 7.17 31.71 -2.14
CA VAL A 59 5.71 31.56 -2.19
C VAL A 59 5.12 32.12 -0.90
N THR A 60 4.37 33.23 -1.01
CA THR A 60 3.48 33.64 0.08
C THR A 60 2.15 32.94 -0.14
N MET A 61 1.89 31.85 0.59
CA MET A 61 0.58 31.21 0.54
C MET A 61 -0.44 32.08 1.28
N GLN A 62 -1.32 32.75 0.52
CA GLN A 62 -2.59 33.26 1.01
C GLN A 62 -3.68 32.37 0.43
N GLY A 63 -4.32 31.56 1.27
CA GLY A 63 -5.42 30.70 0.88
C GLY A 63 -6.42 30.56 2.02
N GLN A 64 -7.70 30.52 1.67
CA GLN A 64 -8.75 29.94 2.50
C GLN A 64 -8.95 28.51 1.99
N PHE A 65 -8.72 27.52 2.85
CA PHE A 65 -9.03 26.12 2.52
C PHE A 65 -10.24 25.70 3.33
N HIS A 66 -11.23 25.14 2.67
CA HIS A 66 -12.42 24.56 3.30
C HIS A 66 -12.16 23.08 3.46
N LEU A 67 -12.04 22.62 4.71
CA LEU A 67 -11.98 21.21 5.05
C LEU A 67 -13.37 20.80 5.55
N GLU A 68 -13.98 19.82 4.89
CA GLU A 68 -15.21 19.22 5.40
C GLU A 68 -14.85 18.25 6.53
N LEU A 69 -15.41 18.45 7.71
CA LEU A 69 -15.21 17.57 8.86
C LEU A 69 -16.57 17.02 9.30
N VAL A 70 -16.64 15.70 9.47
CA VAL A 70 -17.77 15.04 10.14
C VAL A 70 -17.53 15.13 11.64
N ALA A 71 -18.50 15.67 12.39
CA ALA A 71 -18.38 15.86 13.83
C ALA A 71 -18.62 14.59 14.63
N GLU A 72 -17.71 14.30 15.57
CA GLU A 72 -17.94 13.31 16.63
C GLU A 72 -18.79 13.92 17.75
N GLU A 73 -19.48 13.07 18.52
CA GLU A 73 -20.40 13.50 19.59
C GLU A 73 -19.71 14.32 20.71
N ASP A 74 -18.38 14.25 20.81
CA ASP A 74 -17.58 14.97 21.80
C ASP A 74 -17.05 16.34 21.30
N GLY A 75 -17.32 16.71 20.05
CA GLY A 75 -16.92 17.99 19.45
C GLY A 75 -15.41 18.14 19.16
N THR A 76 -14.62 17.07 19.25
CA THR A 76 -13.18 17.11 18.97
C THR A 76 -12.87 16.62 17.57
N HIS A 77 -12.12 17.41 16.80
CA HIS A 77 -11.64 17.00 15.48
C HIS A 77 -10.12 17.12 15.40
N ARG A 78 -9.47 16.10 14.83
CA ARG A 78 -8.02 16.06 14.60
C ARG A 78 -7.76 16.04 13.11
N LEU A 79 -6.74 16.74 12.61
CA LEU A 79 -6.33 16.68 11.20
C LEU A 79 -4.84 16.31 11.10
N TRP A 80 -4.53 15.27 10.31
CA TRP A 80 -3.15 14.86 10.03
C TRP A 80 -2.60 15.52 8.75
N LEU A 81 -1.43 16.15 8.88
CA LEU A 81 -0.67 16.71 7.76
C LEU A 81 0.38 15.69 7.29
N SER A 82 0.40 15.38 5.99
CA SER A 82 1.26 14.35 5.38
C SER A 82 2.76 14.69 5.50
N ASN A 83 3.64 13.70 5.33
CA ASN A 83 5.10 13.88 5.48
C ASN A 83 5.72 14.90 4.50
N ALA A 84 5.14 15.10 3.31
CA ALA A 84 5.58 16.14 2.37
C ALA A 84 5.38 17.57 2.93
N PHE A 85 4.38 17.75 3.79
CA PHE A 85 4.08 19.02 4.46
C PHE A 85 5.05 19.34 5.62
N ARG A 86 5.79 18.35 6.12
CA ARG A 86 6.57 18.42 7.37
C ARG A 86 8.01 18.89 7.21
N GLN A 87 8.62 18.74 6.03
CA GLN A 87 10.01 19.14 5.82
C GLN A 87 10.18 20.65 5.59
N GLU A 88 9.13 21.36 5.19
CA GLU A 88 9.26 22.75 4.73
C GLU A 88 8.67 23.81 5.67
N ILE A 89 8.03 23.41 6.78
CA ILE A 89 7.54 24.35 7.79
C ILE A 89 8.47 24.32 9.00
N ASN A 90 9.27 25.39 9.16
CA ASN A 90 9.92 25.68 10.44
C ASN A 90 8.84 26.16 11.44
N PRO A 91 8.53 25.43 12.52
CA PRO A 91 7.44 25.78 13.45
C PRO A 91 7.63 27.15 14.13
N ALA A 92 8.87 27.67 14.18
CA ALA A 92 9.17 28.98 14.74
C ALA A 92 8.67 30.16 13.87
N GLY A 93 8.22 29.90 12.64
CA GLY A 93 7.81 30.93 11.65
C GLY A 93 6.31 31.03 11.36
N PHE A 94 5.46 30.22 11.99
CA PHE A 94 4.01 30.32 11.79
C PHE A 94 3.43 31.47 12.65
N ASN A 95 3.07 32.58 12.00
CA ASN A 95 2.36 33.73 12.59
C ASN A 95 0.94 33.86 11.99
N GLY A 96 0.26 32.73 11.75
CA GLY A 96 -1.11 32.70 11.22
C GLY A 96 -2.17 32.65 12.33
N GLN A 97 -3.29 33.34 12.15
CA GLN A 97 -4.46 33.25 13.02
C GLN A 97 -5.46 32.29 12.39
N LEU A 98 -5.81 31.21 13.08
CA LEU A 98 -6.69 30.15 12.59
C LEU A 98 -8.13 30.44 12.99
N THR A 99 -9.05 30.57 12.02
CA THR A 99 -10.44 30.95 12.27
C THR A 99 -11.38 29.85 11.81
N VAL A 100 -12.04 29.19 12.75
CA VAL A 100 -13.03 28.14 12.49
C VAL A 100 -14.41 28.79 12.31
N GLU A 101 -15.06 28.57 11.17
CA GLU A 101 -16.42 29.04 10.90
C GLU A 101 -17.35 27.83 10.63
N PRO A 102 -18.18 27.43 11.61
CA PRO A 102 -19.14 26.35 11.43
C PRO A 102 -20.41 26.85 10.71
N VAL A 103 -21.17 25.92 10.11
CA VAL A 103 -22.42 26.23 9.38
C VAL A 103 -23.49 26.79 10.30
N GLU A 104 -23.53 26.36 11.56
CA GLU A 104 -24.44 26.90 12.59
C GLU A 104 -23.79 26.79 14.00
N GLY A 105 -23.62 27.93 14.68
CA GLY A 105 -23.22 28.03 16.10
C GLY A 105 -21.80 28.57 16.33
N ASP A 106 -21.54 29.27 17.44
CA ASP A 106 -20.23 29.89 17.70
C ASP A 106 -19.09 28.85 17.88
N ALA A 107 -18.03 28.92 17.06
CA ALA A 107 -16.83 28.08 17.25
C ALA A 107 -15.86 28.68 18.28
N GLN A 108 -15.22 27.79 19.07
CA GLN A 108 -14.23 28.17 20.07
C GLN A 108 -12.92 27.41 19.88
N HIS A 109 -11.98 28.07 19.21
CA HIS A 109 -10.54 27.74 19.11
C HIS A 109 -10.15 26.46 18.33
N ALA A 110 -9.16 26.63 17.47
CA ALA A 110 -8.34 25.56 16.93
C ALA A 110 -6.87 25.88 17.21
N SER A 111 -6.11 24.86 17.60
CA SER A 111 -4.71 24.98 18.00
C SER A 111 -3.90 23.82 17.48
N PHE A 112 -2.62 24.06 17.19
CA PHE A 112 -1.69 22.97 16.97
C PHE A 112 -1.31 22.36 18.32
N GLU A 113 -1.69 21.10 18.54
CA GLU A 113 -1.23 20.32 19.68
C GLU A 113 0.01 19.51 19.27
N GLN A 114 1.07 19.58 20.07
CA GLN A 114 2.25 18.77 19.85
C GLN A 114 2.01 17.37 20.41
N VAL A 115 1.95 16.36 19.53
CA VAL A 115 1.80 14.94 19.91
C VAL A 115 3.11 14.24 19.59
N GLY A 116 3.95 14.06 20.62
CA GLY A 116 5.32 13.56 20.46
C GLY A 116 6.20 14.55 19.70
N ARG A 117 6.69 14.15 18.51
CA ARG A 117 7.43 15.01 17.57
C ARG A 117 6.57 15.47 16.38
N SER A 118 5.28 15.14 16.40
CA SER A 118 4.29 15.55 15.40
C SER A 118 3.50 16.76 15.90
N PHE A 119 2.92 17.53 14.97
CA PHE A 119 1.92 18.54 15.26
C PHE A 119 0.59 18.07 14.70
N GLU A 120 -0.45 18.06 15.53
CA GLU A 120 -1.82 17.82 15.13
C GLU A 120 -2.56 19.15 15.13
N LEU A 121 -3.32 19.45 14.07
CA LEU A 121 -4.29 20.53 14.15
C LEU A 121 -5.51 19.98 14.90
N VAL A 122 -5.75 20.49 16.10
CA VAL A 122 -6.89 20.13 16.94
C VAL A 122 -7.87 21.27 16.92
N ALA A 123 -9.06 21.03 16.37
CA ALA A 123 -10.17 21.96 16.39
C ALA A 123 -11.20 21.45 17.41
N ARG A 124 -11.60 22.33 18.34
CA ARG A 124 -12.68 22.05 19.29
C ARG A 124 -13.90 22.86 18.87
N THR A 125 -14.99 22.17 18.58
CA THR A 125 -16.26 22.80 18.23
C THR A 125 -17.26 22.54 19.36
N ALA A 126 -18.29 23.37 19.48
CA ALA A 126 -19.47 22.94 20.24
C ALA A 126 -20.01 21.67 19.56
N PRO A 127 -20.54 20.67 20.29
CA PRO A 127 -21.07 19.46 19.68
C PRO A 127 -22.09 19.80 18.58
N VAL A 128 -21.77 19.49 17.32
CA VAL A 128 -22.63 19.75 16.18
C VAL A 128 -23.23 18.44 15.69
N LYS A 129 -24.55 18.38 15.48
CA LYS A 129 -25.16 17.26 14.75
C LYS A 129 -25.10 17.54 13.25
N GLY A 130 -24.21 16.88 12.52
CA GLY A 130 -24.15 16.94 11.05
C GLY A 130 -22.76 17.27 10.49
N GLN A 131 -22.74 17.82 9.27
CA GLN A 131 -21.53 18.28 8.60
C GLN A 131 -21.09 19.65 9.12
N ALA A 132 -19.80 19.81 9.42
CA ALA A 132 -19.19 21.10 9.74
C ALA A 132 -18.07 21.41 8.73
N TRP A 133 -17.84 22.69 8.46
CA TRP A 133 -16.67 23.13 7.70
C TRP A 133 -15.64 23.70 8.66
N LEU A 134 -14.41 23.23 8.52
CA LEU A 134 -13.24 23.87 9.12
C LEU A 134 -12.58 24.71 8.03
N THR A 135 -12.80 26.01 8.08
CA THR A 135 -11.98 26.94 7.30
C THR A 135 -10.65 27.11 8.04
N VAL A 136 -9.54 26.81 7.37
CA VAL A 136 -8.21 27.10 7.90
C VAL A 136 -7.64 28.24 7.08
N SER A 137 -7.65 29.44 7.65
CA SER A 137 -6.96 30.61 7.11
C SER A 137 -5.66 30.83 7.87
N GLY A 138 -4.56 31.08 7.17
CA GLY A 138 -3.29 31.37 7.81
C GLY A 138 -2.27 31.90 6.82
N LYS A 139 -1.33 32.71 7.32
CA LYS A 139 -0.14 33.10 6.55
C LYS A 139 0.95 32.10 6.89
N LEU A 140 1.17 31.12 6.00
CA LEU A 140 2.35 30.26 6.11
C LEU A 140 3.58 31.17 5.91
N GLY A 141 4.57 31.03 6.79
CA GLY A 141 5.88 31.65 6.58
C GLY A 141 6.51 31.18 5.27
N GLU A 142 7.68 31.70 4.91
CA GLU A 142 8.37 31.30 3.67
C GLU A 142 8.52 29.77 3.60
N VAL A 143 7.84 29.16 2.63
CA VAL A 143 7.92 27.75 2.29
C VAL A 143 8.53 27.66 0.89
N THR A 144 9.59 26.89 0.74
CA THR A 144 10.29 26.66 -0.54
C THR A 144 10.26 25.18 -0.87
N GLY A 145 9.60 24.80 -1.97
CA GLY A 145 9.67 23.43 -2.53
C GLY A 145 8.36 22.65 -2.68
N LEU A 146 7.21 23.18 -2.24
CA LEU A 146 5.93 22.49 -2.38
C LEU A 146 5.45 22.36 -3.85
N GLU A 147 5.66 21.18 -4.42
CA GLU A 147 4.76 20.62 -5.44
C GLU A 147 3.71 19.75 -4.71
N ASP A 148 2.44 20.15 -4.78
CA ASP A 148 1.24 19.41 -4.34
C ASP A 148 1.09 19.09 -2.83
N VAL A 149 0.39 19.96 -2.09
CA VAL A 149 -0.18 19.61 -0.77
C VAL A 149 -1.51 18.89 -0.96
N LYS A 150 -1.55 17.58 -0.68
CA LYS A 150 -2.79 16.80 -0.68
C LYS A 150 -3.20 16.44 0.76
N PHE A 151 -4.43 16.80 1.12
CA PHE A 151 -5.09 16.38 2.35
C PHE A 151 -5.91 15.13 2.04
N PHE A 152 -5.67 14.03 2.75
CA PHE A 152 -6.45 12.80 2.58
C PHE A 152 -7.01 12.35 3.93
N TRP A 153 -8.30 12.07 3.94
CA TRP A 153 -9.04 11.49 5.06
C TRP A 153 -9.85 10.31 4.50
N ASP A 154 -9.63 9.11 5.03
CA ASP A 154 -10.48 7.95 4.76
C ASP A 154 -11.23 7.58 6.04
N TYR A 155 -12.27 8.36 6.35
CA TYR A 155 -13.10 8.23 7.56
C TYR A 155 -13.66 6.82 7.73
N GLU A 156 -13.99 6.15 6.62
CA GLU A 156 -14.52 4.79 6.62
C GLU A 156 -13.50 3.78 7.12
N ILE A 157 -12.21 3.95 6.79
CA ILE A 157 -11.13 3.05 7.21
C ILE A 157 -10.73 3.32 8.67
N GLU A 158 -10.66 4.60 9.06
CA GLU A 158 -10.33 4.96 10.44
C GLU A 158 -11.43 4.52 11.43
N ALA A 159 -12.71 4.60 11.05
CA ALA A 159 -13.83 4.10 11.84
C ALA A 159 -13.74 2.58 12.11
N LEU A 160 -12.99 1.83 11.30
CA LEU A 160 -12.70 0.40 11.51
C LEU A 160 -11.52 0.17 12.47
N GLY A 161 -10.92 1.24 13.01
CA GLY A 161 -9.68 1.18 13.79
C GLY A 161 -8.44 0.87 12.92
N LEU A 162 -8.59 0.90 11.59
CA LEU A 162 -7.50 0.67 10.66
C LEU A 162 -6.79 2.00 10.42
N ARG A 163 -5.57 2.13 10.95
CA ARG A 163 -4.71 3.27 10.67
C ARG A 163 -3.43 2.77 10.03
N PRO A 164 -3.23 2.99 8.71
CA PRO A 164 -1.95 2.68 8.08
C PRO A 164 -0.80 3.33 8.86
N PRO A 165 0.15 2.54 9.39
CA PRO A 165 1.28 3.07 10.14
C PRO A 165 2.21 3.91 9.26
N LEU A 166 3.06 4.71 9.91
CA LEU A 166 4.03 5.60 9.26
C LEU A 166 4.81 4.88 8.14
N GLY A 167 4.91 5.49 6.96
CA GLY A 167 5.66 4.93 5.83
C GLY A 167 4.87 4.04 4.89
N LEU A 168 3.63 3.68 5.23
CA LEU A 168 2.64 3.21 4.26
C LEU A 168 1.84 4.40 3.69
N ASP A 169 1.17 4.15 2.57
CA ASP A 169 0.22 5.11 2.01
C ASP A 169 -0.99 5.21 2.96
N PRO A 170 -1.38 6.41 3.42
CA PRO A 170 -2.58 6.57 4.23
C PRO A 170 -3.86 6.17 3.49
N MET A 171 -3.85 6.14 2.15
CA MET A 171 -4.96 5.67 1.34
C MET A 171 -4.86 4.16 1.13
N VAL A 172 -5.69 3.42 1.85
CA VAL A 172 -5.84 1.98 1.63
C VAL A 172 -6.59 1.76 0.31
N PRO A 173 -6.05 0.99 -0.65
CA PRO A 173 -6.74 0.74 -1.91
C PRO A 173 -8.12 0.10 -1.68
N ARG A 174 -9.16 0.72 -2.27
CA ARG A 174 -10.54 0.26 -2.16
C ARG A 174 -10.79 -0.93 -3.09
N SER A 175 -11.64 -1.85 -2.64
CA SER A 175 -12.20 -2.93 -3.46
C SER A 175 -13.69 -2.65 -3.67
N PRO A 176 -14.12 -2.19 -4.86
CA PRO A 176 -15.52 -1.79 -5.10
C PRO A 176 -16.54 -2.89 -4.75
N ASP A 177 -16.20 -4.14 -5.08
CA ASP A 177 -17.08 -5.30 -4.88
C ASP A 177 -16.85 -6.02 -3.53
N ASN A 178 -15.96 -5.49 -2.68
CA ASN A 178 -15.65 -6.06 -1.37
C ASN A 178 -15.17 -4.98 -0.38
N ALA A 179 -16.05 -4.02 -0.09
CA ALA A 179 -15.79 -2.98 0.90
C ALA A 179 -15.48 -3.58 2.29
N LEU A 180 -14.48 -2.99 2.96
CA LEU A 180 -14.07 -3.38 4.31
C LEU A 180 -15.14 -3.00 5.33
N THR A 181 -15.45 -3.94 6.22
CA THR A 181 -16.27 -3.70 7.42
C THR A 181 -15.67 -4.51 8.57
N SER A 182 -15.93 -4.10 9.81
CA SER A 182 -15.43 -4.81 11.00
C SER A 182 -15.89 -6.27 11.01
N ASP A 183 -17.14 -6.53 10.62
CA ASP A 183 -17.69 -7.89 10.56
C ASP A 183 -16.98 -8.77 9.53
N LYS A 184 -16.72 -8.24 8.32
CA LYS A 184 -16.01 -8.99 7.28
C LYS A 184 -14.55 -9.25 7.65
N ILE A 185 -13.88 -8.27 8.27
CA ILE A 185 -12.51 -8.42 8.76
C ILE A 185 -12.46 -9.48 9.87
N ASN A 186 -13.38 -9.43 10.82
CA ASN A 186 -13.43 -10.40 11.92
C ASN A 186 -13.74 -11.81 11.43
N LEU A 187 -14.70 -11.98 10.52
CA LEU A 187 -14.97 -13.26 9.88
C LEU A 187 -13.76 -13.78 9.11
N GLY A 188 -13.09 -12.92 8.35
CA GLY A 188 -11.86 -13.26 7.65
C GLY A 188 -10.75 -13.69 8.59
N ARG A 189 -10.60 -13.01 9.73
CA ARG A 189 -9.63 -13.34 10.77
C ARG A 189 -9.90 -14.73 11.31
N GLU A 190 -11.14 -15.04 11.67
CA GLU A 190 -11.49 -16.36 12.20
C GLU A 190 -11.21 -17.47 11.18
N LEU A 191 -11.66 -17.30 9.94
CA LEU A 191 -11.40 -18.24 8.84
C LEU A 191 -9.90 -18.45 8.60
N PHE A 192 -9.09 -17.41 8.74
CA PHE A 192 -7.64 -17.49 8.54
C PHE A 192 -6.95 -18.50 9.48
N PHE A 193 -7.50 -18.70 10.68
CA PHE A 193 -6.98 -19.63 11.69
C PHE A 193 -7.82 -20.92 11.81
N ASP A 194 -8.85 -21.09 10.98
CA ASP A 194 -9.76 -22.23 11.06
C ASP A 194 -9.25 -23.41 10.21
N GLY A 195 -9.03 -24.54 10.88
CA GLY A 195 -8.58 -25.78 10.25
C GLY A 195 -9.69 -26.48 9.48
N ASP A 196 -10.96 -26.28 9.84
CA ASP A 196 -12.11 -26.90 9.18
C ASP A 196 -12.28 -26.45 7.72
N MET A 197 -11.49 -25.46 7.30
CA MET A 197 -11.38 -25.04 5.91
C MET A 197 -10.55 -26.01 5.06
N SER A 198 -9.67 -26.86 5.62
CA SER A 198 -8.99 -27.93 4.87
C SER A 198 -9.81 -29.23 4.86
N ALA A 199 -9.56 -30.07 3.87
CA ALA A 199 -10.32 -31.30 3.65
C ALA A 199 -10.29 -32.29 4.83
N ASP A 200 -9.26 -32.22 5.67
CA ASP A 200 -9.08 -33.07 6.86
C ASP A 200 -9.10 -32.31 8.20
N GLY A 201 -9.37 -31.00 8.18
CA GLY A 201 -9.39 -30.18 9.40
C GLY A 201 -8.02 -29.79 9.95
N THR A 202 -6.90 -30.12 9.29
CA THR A 202 -5.54 -29.96 9.85
C THR A 202 -4.79 -28.72 9.40
N VAL A 203 -5.22 -28.06 8.32
CA VAL A 203 -4.51 -26.93 7.69
C VAL A 203 -5.41 -25.70 7.65
N SER A 204 -4.84 -24.54 7.97
CA SER A 204 -5.48 -23.22 7.83
C SER A 204 -4.50 -22.27 7.12
N CYS A 205 -4.93 -21.06 6.78
CA CYS A 205 -3.99 -20.05 6.25
C CYS A 205 -2.83 -19.81 7.24
N ALA A 206 -3.13 -19.77 8.54
CA ALA A 206 -2.16 -19.58 9.61
C ALA A 206 -1.16 -20.74 9.78
N THR A 207 -1.41 -21.91 9.17
CA THR A 207 -0.43 -23.02 9.17
C THR A 207 0.84 -22.61 8.40
N CYS A 208 0.68 -21.88 7.30
CA CYS A 208 1.79 -21.41 6.46
C CYS A 208 2.09 -19.92 6.60
N HIS A 209 1.13 -19.11 7.07
CA HIS A 209 1.28 -17.67 7.26
C HIS A 209 1.28 -17.31 8.74
N LEU A 210 2.37 -17.63 9.45
CA LEU A 210 2.49 -17.50 10.90
C LEU A 210 2.66 -16.03 11.32
N PRO A 211 1.78 -15.46 12.18
CA PRO A 211 1.89 -14.07 12.63
C PRO A 211 3.26 -13.73 13.24
N GLU A 212 3.83 -14.62 14.05
CA GLU A 212 5.15 -14.47 14.69
C GLU A 212 6.33 -14.50 13.70
N ARG A 213 6.08 -14.93 12.45
CA ARG A 213 7.03 -14.89 11.34
C ARG A 213 6.63 -13.87 10.27
N ALA A 214 6.00 -12.77 10.68
CA ALA A 214 5.55 -11.75 9.75
C ALA A 214 4.64 -12.35 8.65
N PHE A 215 3.77 -13.28 9.04
CA PHE A 215 2.84 -14.00 8.16
C PHE A 215 3.51 -14.78 7.02
N THR A 216 4.66 -15.40 7.31
CA THR A 216 5.32 -16.41 6.45
C THR A 216 5.45 -17.76 7.16
N ASP A 217 6.02 -18.75 6.47
CA ASP A 217 6.26 -20.08 6.99
C ASP A 217 7.61 -20.14 7.75
N THR A 218 7.82 -21.21 8.50
CA THR A 218 9.13 -21.63 9.02
C THR A 218 9.88 -22.55 8.07
N ASN A 219 9.17 -23.19 7.14
CA ASN A 219 9.75 -24.10 6.16
C ASN A 219 10.30 -23.35 4.93
N THR A 220 11.25 -23.98 4.24
CA THR A 220 11.75 -23.50 2.94
C THR A 220 10.65 -23.46 1.90
N ILE A 221 9.84 -24.51 1.87
CA ILE A 221 8.70 -24.72 0.99
C ILE A 221 7.51 -25.11 1.87
N ALA A 222 6.33 -24.60 1.52
CA ALA A 222 5.09 -24.88 2.25
C ALA A 222 4.86 -26.39 2.42
N VAL A 223 4.36 -26.78 3.59
CA VAL A 223 3.91 -28.15 3.86
C VAL A 223 2.42 -28.12 4.14
N GLY A 224 1.64 -28.62 3.20
CA GLY A 224 0.18 -28.69 3.30
C GLY A 224 -0.33 -30.02 3.84
N ILE A 225 -1.56 -30.33 3.45
CA ILE A 225 -2.32 -31.51 3.88
C ILE A 225 -1.53 -32.81 3.66
N GLY A 226 -1.61 -33.73 4.62
CA GLY A 226 -0.90 -35.03 4.53
C GLY A 226 0.63 -34.93 4.46
N GLY A 227 1.23 -33.76 4.72
CA GLY A 227 2.66 -33.53 4.59
C GLY A 227 3.13 -33.30 3.15
N HIS A 228 2.20 -33.02 2.23
CA HIS A 228 2.53 -32.64 0.86
C HIS A 228 3.36 -31.36 0.84
N LYS A 229 4.39 -31.33 -0.01
CA LYS A 229 5.23 -30.15 -0.19
C LYS A 229 4.75 -29.37 -1.40
N GLY A 230 4.60 -28.06 -1.23
CA GLY A 230 4.34 -27.16 -2.33
C GLY A 230 5.55 -26.99 -3.25
N ARG A 231 5.53 -25.93 -4.06
CA ARG A 231 6.60 -25.64 -5.05
C ARG A 231 7.43 -24.41 -4.73
N ARG A 232 6.91 -23.51 -3.90
CA ARG A 232 7.52 -22.20 -3.64
C ARG A 232 7.55 -21.87 -2.16
N ASN A 233 8.44 -20.96 -1.80
CA ASN A 233 8.48 -20.31 -0.49
C ASN A 233 7.23 -19.43 -0.30
N VAL A 234 6.74 -19.35 0.94
CA VAL A 234 5.48 -18.66 1.27
C VAL A 234 5.74 -17.16 1.44
N PRO A 235 5.18 -16.29 0.57
CA PRO A 235 5.34 -14.84 0.73
C PRO A 235 4.54 -14.33 1.94
N THR A 236 4.95 -13.20 2.50
CA THR A 236 4.20 -12.57 3.61
C THR A 236 2.80 -12.14 3.18
N ALA A 237 1.83 -12.27 4.09
CA ALA A 237 0.49 -11.69 3.92
C ALA A 237 0.42 -10.20 4.32
N LEU A 238 1.46 -9.66 4.98
CA LEU A 238 1.49 -8.26 5.40
C LEU A 238 1.48 -7.31 4.20
N ASN A 239 0.80 -6.17 4.38
CA ASN A 239 0.68 -5.09 3.41
C ASN A 239 0.03 -5.50 2.07
N SER A 240 -0.70 -6.62 2.05
CA SER A 240 -1.35 -7.15 0.84
C SER A 240 -2.37 -6.19 0.24
N ALA A 241 -2.93 -5.26 1.03
CA ALA A 241 -3.82 -4.21 0.55
C ALA A 241 -3.20 -3.34 -0.57
N TYR A 242 -1.89 -3.18 -0.56
CA TYR A 242 -1.17 -2.31 -1.50
C TYR A 242 -0.60 -3.06 -2.71
N LEU A 243 -0.88 -4.36 -2.85
CA LEU A 243 -0.45 -5.17 -3.98
C LEU A 243 -1.54 -5.19 -5.06
N ASN A 244 -1.13 -5.24 -6.33
CA ASN A 244 -2.01 -5.32 -7.50
C ASN A 244 -1.95 -6.68 -8.21
N SER A 245 -1.06 -7.58 -7.76
CA SER A 245 -0.96 -8.96 -8.22
C SER A 245 -0.39 -9.83 -7.11
N PHE A 246 -0.83 -11.09 -7.06
CA PHE A 246 -0.53 -12.06 -6.01
C PHE A 246 0.10 -13.32 -6.60
N SER A 247 0.71 -14.12 -5.72
CA SER A 247 1.67 -15.17 -6.07
C SER A 247 3.01 -14.64 -6.61
N TRP A 248 4.04 -15.49 -6.60
CA TRP A 248 5.38 -15.18 -7.12
C TRP A 248 5.42 -14.92 -8.63
N ASP A 249 4.50 -15.52 -9.40
CA ASP A 249 4.35 -15.36 -10.85
C ASP A 249 3.32 -14.28 -11.24
N GLY A 250 2.61 -13.73 -10.26
CA GLY A 250 1.58 -12.71 -10.49
C GLY A 250 0.29 -13.25 -11.13
N ARG A 251 0.02 -14.56 -11.05
CA ARG A 251 -1.13 -15.20 -11.72
C ARG A 251 -2.51 -14.75 -11.21
N SER A 252 -2.56 -14.14 -10.03
CA SER A 252 -3.81 -13.71 -9.40
C SER A 252 -3.88 -12.18 -9.35
N GLU A 253 -4.95 -11.61 -9.89
CA GLU A 253 -5.15 -10.15 -9.98
C GLU A 253 -5.83 -9.56 -8.73
N SER A 254 -6.38 -10.41 -7.84
CA SER A 254 -7.04 -10.00 -6.61
C SER A 254 -6.77 -10.97 -5.47
N LEU A 255 -6.90 -10.50 -4.23
CA LEU A 255 -6.81 -11.33 -3.03
C LEU A 255 -7.91 -12.39 -3.00
N GLU A 256 -9.12 -12.00 -3.39
CA GLU A 256 -10.28 -12.89 -3.48
C GLU A 256 -10.01 -14.08 -4.40
N ARG A 257 -9.36 -13.87 -5.56
CA ARG A 257 -8.98 -14.97 -6.45
C ARG A 257 -7.77 -15.74 -5.93
N TYR A 258 -6.82 -15.04 -5.31
CA TYR A 258 -5.58 -15.63 -4.79
C TYR A 258 -5.86 -16.71 -3.74
N VAL A 259 -6.75 -16.44 -2.78
CA VAL A 259 -7.04 -17.37 -1.67
C VAL A 259 -7.75 -18.65 -2.10
N LEU A 260 -8.38 -18.67 -3.28
CA LEU A 260 -9.01 -19.88 -3.81
C LEU A 260 -8.00 -20.97 -4.17
N GLY A 261 -6.79 -20.57 -4.59
CA GLY A 261 -5.71 -21.50 -4.95
C GLY A 261 -5.36 -22.42 -3.77
N PRO A 262 -4.97 -21.88 -2.61
CA PRO A 262 -4.72 -22.67 -1.41
C PRO A 262 -5.89 -23.53 -0.96
N ILE A 263 -7.11 -22.97 -0.94
CA ILE A 263 -8.32 -23.68 -0.48
C ILE A 263 -8.56 -24.95 -1.31
N LEU A 264 -8.39 -24.88 -2.63
CA LEU A 264 -8.67 -25.98 -3.55
C LEU A 264 -7.43 -26.77 -3.98
N GLY A 265 -6.23 -26.40 -3.50
CA GLY A 265 -4.97 -27.00 -3.90
C GLY A 265 -4.70 -28.33 -3.19
N ASP A 266 -4.47 -29.40 -3.95
CA ASP A 266 -4.20 -30.76 -3.43
C ASP A 266 -2.94 -30.87 -2.56
N ASP A 267 -1.98 -29.95 -2.74
CA ASP A 267 -0.73 -29.85 -1.99
C ASP A 267 -0.79 -28.81 -0.85
N GLU A 268 -1.92 -28.11 -0.70
CA GLU A 268 -2.15 -27.09 0.32
C GLU A 268 -3.30 -27.51 1.25
N MET A 269 -4.55 -27.13 0.96
CA MET A 269 -5.72 -27.44 1.84
C MET A 269 -6.56 -28.65 1.38
N GLY A 270 -6.33 -29.14 0.16
CA GLY A 270 -6.80 -30.46 -0.30
C GLY A 270 -8.28 -30.59 -0.63
N ASN A 271 -9.05 -29.49 -0.71
CA ASN A 271 -10.48 -29.61 -0.98
C ASN A 271 -10.76 -29.94 -2.44
N SER A 272 -11.41 -31.09 -2.67
CA SER A 272 -11.73 -31.58 -4.01
C SER A 272 -12.88 -30.83 -4.69
N ASN A 273 -13.73 -30.14 -3.92
CA ASN A 273 -14.78 -29.28 -4.45
C ASN A 273 -15.23 -28.20 -3.45
N GLU A 274 -15.85 -27.13 -3.97
CA GLU A 274 -16.37 -26.01 -3.18
C GLU A 274 -17.47 -26.43 -2.18
N ALA A 275 -18.33 -27.40 -2.53
CA ALA A 275 -19.47 -27.76 -1.71
C ALA A 275 -19.05 -28.37 -0.36
N GLU A 276 -17.94 -29.10 -0.33
CA GLU A 276 -17.36 -29.66 0.89
C GLU A 276 -16.85 -28.57 1.83
N VAL A 277 -16.12 -27.57 1.30
CA VAL A 277 -15.65 -26.40 2.07
C VAL A 277 -16.83 -25.65 2.68
N VAL A 278 -17.88 -25.41 1.89
CA VAL A 278 -19.07 -24.72 2.38
C VAL A 278 -19.79 -25.56 3.44
N ALA A 279 -19.84 -26.88 3.27
CA ALA A 279 -20.49 -27.78 4.22
C ALA A 279 -19.77 -27.83 5.59
N SER A 280 -18.44 -27.86 5.60
CA SER A 280 -17.65 -27.89 6.84
C SER A 280 -17.83 -26.61 7.66
N LEU A 281 -17.87 -25.45 6.99
CA LEU A 281 -17.95 -24.14 7.64
C LEU A 281 -19.39 -23.69 7.96
N LYS A 282 -20.42 -24.35 7.41
CA LYS A 282 -21.82 -23.89 7.45
C LYS A 282 -22.37 -23.67 8.86
N ALA A 283 -22.08 -24.58 9.77
CA ALA A 283 -22.64 -24.54 11.13
C ALA A 283 -22.14 -23.31 11.92
N VAL A 284 -20.88 -22.93 11.71
CA VAL A 284 -20.21 -21.85 12.45
C VAL A 284 -20.42 -20.49 11.77
N TYR A 285 -20.28 -20.44 10.44
CA TYR A 285 -20.21 -19.17 9.70
C TYR A 285 -21.48 -18.81 8.93
N GLY A 286 -22.40 -19.76 8.69
CA GLY A 286 -23.54 -19.58 7.79
C GLY A 286 -24.39 -18.33 8.06
N THR A 287 -24.88 -18.16 9.29
CA THR A 287 -25.70 -17.00 9.68
C THR A 287 -24.89 -15.69 9.64
N ARG A 288 -23.63 -15.72 10.07
CA ARG A 288 -22.79 -14.53 10.17
C ARG A 288 -22.33 -14.04 8.79
N MET A 289 -22.12 -14.94 7.84
CA MET A 289 -21.89 -14.59 6.44
C MET A 289 -23.12 -13.90 5.82
N GLN A 290 -24.32 -14.43 6.06
CA GLN A 290 -25.56 -13.79 5.61
C GLN A 290 -25.68 -12.37 6.18
N GLN A 291 -25.31 -12.16 7.44
CA GLN A 291 -25.35 -10.84 8.07
C GLN A 291 -24.29 -9.88 7.49
N ALA A 292 -23.05 -10.35 7.29
CA ALA A 292 -21.94 -9.50 6.88
C ALA A 292 -21.91 -9.17 5.37
N PHE A 293 -22.45 -10.06 4.53
CA PHE A 293 -22.41 -9.95 3.08
C PHE A 293 -23.78 -9.78 2.41
N ASP A 294 -24.87 -9.89 3.17
CA ASP A 294 -26.23 -10.07 2.62
C ASP A 294 -26.30 -11.24 1.61
N ALA A 295 -25.44 -12.24 1.81
CA ALA A 295 -25.27 -13.39 0.93
C ALA A 295 -24.97 -14.65 1.74
N PRO A 296 -25.46 -15.83 1.31
CA PRO A 296 -25.20 -17.07 2.01
C PRO A 296 -23.72 -17.43 1.98
N LEU A 297 -23.30 -18.27 2.94
CA LEU A 297 -21.97 -18.89 2.91
C LEU A 297 -21.76 -19.61 1.58
N SER A 298 -20.71 -19.19 0.88
CA SER A 298 -20.22 -19.66 -0.40
C SER A 298 -18.71 -19.45 -0.46
N LEU A 299 -18.02 -20.09 -1.41
CA LEU A 299 -16.59 -19.87 -1.59
C LEU A 299 -16.25 -18.41 -1.91
N ASP A 300 -17.13 -17.69 -2.61
CA ASP A 300 -17.01 -16.25 -2.86
C ASP A 300 -17.02 -15.44 -1.55
N THR A 301 -18.01 -15.66 -0.67
CA THR A 301 -18.06 -14.95 0.62
C THR A 301 -16.90 -15.30 1.56
N ILE A 302 -16.41 -16.55 1.52
CA ILE A 302 -15.22 -16.99 2.26
C ILE A 302 -14.00 -16.23 1.74
N ALA A 303 -13.80 -16.23 0.42
CA ALA A 303 -12.68 -15.55 -0.21
C ALA A 303 -12.69 -14.04 0.07
N LYS A 304 -13.86 -13.41 -0.01
CA LYS A 304 -14.05 -11.99 0.32
C LYS A 304 -13.74 -11.67 1.78
N ALA A 305 -14.18 -12.51 2.72
CA ALA A 305 -13.88 -12.33 4.14
C ALA A 305 -12.36 -12.43 4.39
N LEU A 306 -11.71 -13.49 3.89
CA LEU A 306 -10.26 -13.67 3.99
C LEU A 306 -9.49 -12.50 3.36
N ALA A 307 -9.95 -11.99 2.22
CA ALA A 307 -9.36 -10.83 1.57
C ALA A 307 -9.51 -9.55 2.41
N CYS A 308 -10.66 -9.33 3.07
CA CYS A 308 -10.86 -8.22 3.99
C CYS A 308 -9.87 -8.26 5.16
N TYR A 309 -9.69 -9.43 5.77
CA TYR A 309 -8.72 -9.59 6.85
C TYR A 309 -7.29 -9.32 6.36
N GLN A 310 -6.86 -9.91 5.24
CA GLN A 310 -5.53 -9.67 4.69
C GLN A 310 -5.29 -8.19 4.33
N ARG A 311 -6.32 -7.46 3.90
CA ARG A 311 -6.22 -6.01 3.66
C ARG A 311 -6.07 -5.18 4.94
N SER A 312 -6.43 -5.71 6.10
CA SER A 312 -6.20 -5.06 7.40
C SER A 312 -4.81 -5.32 8.00
N LEU A 313 -4.02 -6.24 7.40
CA LEU A 313 -2.71 -6.60 7.92
C LEU A 313 -1.65 -5.59 7.48
N PHE A 314 -1.51 -4.50 8.23
CA PHE A 314 -0.49 -3.49 7.96
C PHE A 314 0.78 -3.72 8.77
N SER A 315 1.92 -3.48 8.12
CA SER A 315 3.22 -3.40 8.77
C SER A 315 3.99 -2.20 8.23
N GLY A 316 4.19 -1.23 9.09
CA GLY A 316 4.93 0.00 8.84
C GLY A 316 5.39 0.57 10.17
N ASP A 317 5.60 1.88 10.23
CA ASP A 317 6.32 2.51 11.34
C ASP A 317 7.60 1.70 11.60
N SER A 318 8.39 1.42 10.57
CA SER A 318 9.69 0.78 10.74
C SER A 318 10.71 1.80 11.25
N ASP A 319 11.89 1.34 11.67
CA ASP A 319 12.96 2.27 12.06
C ASP A 319 13.44 3.10 10.86
N PHE A 320 13.38 2.54 9.65
CA PHE A 320 13.53 3.31 8.41
C PHE A 320 12.46 4.40 8.28
N ASP A 321 11.18 4.06 8.45
CA ASP A 321 10.08 5.02 8.28
C ASP A 321 10.22 6.19 9.29
N ARG A 322 10.64 5.88 10.54
CA ARG A 322 10.94 6.89 11.57
C ARG A 322 12.16 7.74 11.22
N TYR A 323 13.21 7.14 10.66
CA TYR A 323 14.39 7.87 10.20
C TYR A 323 14.05 8.86 9.07
N GLU A 324 13.25 8.43 8.08
CA GLU A 324 12.76 9.29 6.99
C GLU A 324 11.87 10.41 7.53
N ALA A 325 11.09 10.15 8.59
CA ALA A 325 10.29 11.15 9.29
C ALA A 325 11.12 12.11 10.18
N GLY A 326 12.45 12.01 10.17
CA GLY A 326 13.36 12.96 10.82
C GLY A 326 13.94 12.50 12.15
N LEU A 327 13.59 11.31 12.65
CA LEU A 327 14.21 10.72 13.84
C LEU A 327 15.60 10.14 13.46
N LYS A 328 16.62 11.00 13.39
CA LYS A 328 17.95 10.63 12.85
C LYS A 328 18.64 9.48 13.58
N ASP A 329 18.32 9.27 14.86
CA ASP A 329 18.88 8.18 15.66
C ASP A 329 18.06 6.88 15.59
N ALA A 330 16.99 6.83 14.77
CA ALA A 330 16.18 5.61 14.62
C ALA A 330 16.95 4.46 13.95
N ILE A 331 17.95 4.76 13.14
CA ILE A 331 18.81 3.74 12.50
C ILE A 331 20.29 3.98 12.79
N SER A 332 21.03 2.89 12.95
CA SER A 332 22.47 2.91 13.24
C SER A 332 23.31 3.46 12.07
N LEU A 333 24.55 3.91 12.34
CA LEU A 333 25.48 4.37 11.29
C LEU A 333 25.72 3.32 10.17
N PRO A 334 25.91 2.01 10.46
CA PRO A 334 25.93 0.96 9.44
C PRO A 334 24.69 0.96 8.54
N ALA A 335 23.49 1.07 9.12
CA ALA A 335 22.26 1.11 8.34
C ALA A 335 22.13 2.38 7.49
N GLN A 336 22.64 3.53 7.95
CA GLN A 336 22.71 4.76 7.15
C GLN A 336 23.63 4.60 5.93
N ARG A 337 24.80 3.95 6.10
CA ARG A 337 25.69 3.61 4.98
C ARG A 337 25.04 2.61 4.03
N GLY A 338 24.36 1.59 4.57
CA GLY A 338 23.59 0.61 3.80
C GLY A 338 22.49 1.28 2.96
N ARG A 339 21.74 2.20 3.54
CA ARG A 339 20.74 3.01 2.83
C ARG A 339 21.36 3.77 1.66
N ALA A 340 22.51 4.42 1.88
CA ALA A 340 23.22 5.15 0.82
C ALA A 340 23.70 4.22 -0.31
N LEU A 341 24.14 3.00 0.01
CA LEU A 341 24.46 1.99 -0.99
C LEU A 341 23.21 1.56 -1.77
N PHE A 342 22.12 1.25 -1.06
CA PHE A 342 20.87 0.72 -1.60
C PHE A 342 20.23 1.65 -2.64
N PHE A 343 20.15 2.96 -2.33
CA PHE A 343 19.59 3.97 -3.24
C PHE A 343 20.63 4.61 -4.17
N GLY A 344 21.93 4.37 -3.92
CA GLY A 344 23.03 4.94 -4.66
C GLY A 344 23.77 3.89 -5.48
N LYS A 345 24.98 3.54 -5.04
CA LYS A 345 25.99 2.75 -5.78
C LYS A 345 25.42 1.48 -6.42
N VAL A 346 24.62 0.71 -5.68
CA VAL A 346 24.13 -0.61 -6.14
C VAL A 346 22.69 -0.59 -6.67
N ALA A 347 22.02 0.56 -6.58
CA ALA A 347 20.73 0.83 -7.23
C ALA A 347 19.62 -0.21 -7.00
N CYS A 348 19.61 -0.90 -5.85
CA CYS A 348 18.54 -1.81 -5.44
C CYS A 348 17.16 -1.13 -5.47
N GLY A 349 17.13 0.17 -5.14
CA GLY A 349 15.93 1.01 -5.17
C GLY A 349 15.31 1.22 -6.57
N ARG A 350 15.90 0.67 -7.65
CA ARG A 350 15.27 0.69 -8.99
C ARG A 350 14.11 -0.28 -9.13
N CYS A 351 14.18 -1.42 -8.43
CA CYS A 351 13.08 -2.38 -8.36
C CYS A 351 12.43 -2.35 -6.97
N HIS A 352 13.20 -2.08 -5.92
CA HIS A 352 12.67 -2.04 -4.55
C HIS A 352 12.30 -0.61 -4.12
N VAL A 353 11.22 -0.09 -4.70
CA VAL A 353 10.76 1.29 -4.53
C VAL A 353 9.80 1.45 -3.33
N PRO A 354 10.01 2.43 -2.43
CA PRO A 354 9.03 2.76 -1.37
C PRO A 354 7.63 3.09 -1.94
N PRO A 355 6.53 2.92 -1.16
CA PRO A 355 6.53 2.59 0.26
C PRO A 355 6.72 1.10 0.56
N LEU A 356 6.43 0.18 -0.37
CA LEU A 356 6.56 -1.27 -0.11
C LEU A 356 7.95 -1.85 -0.38
N PHE A 357 8.86 -1.05 -0.93
CA PHE A 357 10.12 -1.55 -1.48
C PHE A 357 9.89 -2.60 -2.57
N SER A 358 8.96 -2.31 -3.47
CA SER A 358 8.63 -3.15 -4.63
C SER A 358 8.03 -2.27 -5.73
N ASP A 359 8.54 -2.45 -6.95
CA ASP A 359 8.01 -1.90 -8.18
C ASP A 359 6.84 -2.73 -8.73
N ARG A 360 6.55 -3.88 -8.10
CA ARG A 360 5.54 -4.86 -8.51
C ARG A 360 5.78 -5.41 -9.92
N GLY A 361 7.00 -5.25 -10.45
CA GLY A 361 7.47 -5.77 -11.73
C GLY A 361 7.90 -7.23 -11.62
N PHE A 362 8.34 -7.80 -12.75
CA PHE A 362 8.78 -9.20 -12.85
C PHE A 362 10.16 -9.28 -13.44
N HIS A 363 11.08 -9.94 -12.75
CA HIS A 363 12.49 -9.99 -13.10
C HIS A 363 13.05 -11.39 -12.95
N ASN A 364 13.89 -11.80 -13.90
CA ASN A 364 14.66 -13.02 -13.81
C ASN A 364 16.01 -12.69 -13.14
N LEU A 365 16.27 -13.36 -12.02
CA LEU A 365 17.51 -13.23 -11.25
C LEU A 365 18.47 -14.42 -11.46
N GLY A 366 18.01 -15.45 -12.17
CA GLY A 366 18.71 -16.73 -12.36
C GLY A 366 18.51 -17.76 -11.25
N VAL A 367 17.67 -17.48 -10.24
CA VAL A 367 17.42 -18.44 -9.15
C VAL A 367 16.78 -19.71 -9.72
N GLY A 368 17.33 -20.87 -9.37
CA GLY A 368 16.86 -22.16 -9.91
C GLY A 368 17.30 -22.46 -11.36
N TRP A 369 18.14 -21.62 -11.97
CA TRP A 369 18.69 -21.88 -13.30
C TRP A 369 19.92 -22.78 -13.25
N SER A 370 20.01 -23.71 -14.20
CA SER A 370 21.12 -24.67 -14.35
C SER A 370 21.39 -24.99 -15.82
N ASP A 371 22.38 -25.83 -16.09
CA ASP A 371 22.66 -26.34 -17.44
C ASP A 371 21.47 -27.12 -18.05
N SER A 372 20.58 -27.68 -17.21
CA SER A 372 19.34 -28.34 -17.63
C SER A 372 18.16 -27.38 -17.84
N GLY A 373 18.39 -26.07 -17.74
CA GLY A 373 17.36 -25.03 -17.79
C GLY A 373 16.86 -24.62 -16.41
N GLU A 374 15.71 -23.95 -16.40
CA GLU A 374 15.04 -23.48 -15.19
C GLU A 374 14.26 -24.58 -14.46
N SER A 375 14.36 -24.61 -13.13
CA SER A 375 13.52 -25.48 -12.28
C SER A 375 12.09 -24.95 -12.13
N ASP A 376 11.90 -23.63 -12.25
CA ASP A 376 10.60 -22.97 -12.22
C ASP A 376 10.59 -21.81 -13.22
N SER A 377 9.71 -21.92 -14.23
CA SER A 377 9.60 -20.93 -15.29
C SER A 377 8.86 -19.65 -14.88
N GLY A 378 8.34 -19.57 -13.66
CA GLY A 378 7.82 -18.33 -13.09
C GLY A 378 6.65 -17.76 -13.89
N ARG A 379 6.74 -16.47 -14.21
CA ARG A 379 5.69 -15.73 -14.94
C ARG A 379 5.38 -16.28 -16.33
N PHE A 380 6.33 -16.96 -16.99
CA PHE A 380 6.06 -17.65 -18.26
C PHE A 380 4.86 -18.62 -18.17
N GLN A 381 4.61 -19.25 -17.02
CA GLN A 381 3.45 -20.14 -16.82
C GLN A 381 2.11 -19.40 -16.91
N VAL A 382 2.11 -18.07 -16.76
CA VAL A 382 0.95 -17.20 -16.81
C VAL A 382 0.79 -16.57 -18.19
N THR A 383 1.90 -16.07 -18.76
CA THR A 383 1.86 -15.24 -19.97
C THR A 383 2.15 -16.01 -21.25
N ASN A 384 2.86 -17.13 -21.16
CA ASN A 384 3.43 -17.87 -22.28
C ASN A 384 4.34 -17.01 -23.20
N ASP A 385 4.84 -15.87 -22.69
CA ASP A 385 5.83 -15.04 -23.36
C ASP A 385 7.23 -15.44 -22.88
N ASP A 386 8.09 -15.84 -23.82
CA ASP A 386 9.44 -16.32 -23.51
C ASP A 386 10.32 -15.25 -22.82
N ASN A 387 9.99 -13.96 -22.95
CA ASN A 387 10.65 -12.90 -22.20
C ASN A 387 10.37 -12.94 -20.68
N ASP A 388 9.28 -13.59 -20.26
CA ASP A 388 8.92 -13.78 -18.86
C ASP A 388 9.49 -15.09 -18.26
N ARG A 389 10.29 -15.85 -19.02
CA ARG A 389 10.85 -17.13 -18.55
C ARG A 389 11.79 -16.92 -17.37
N GLY A 390 11.47 -17.59 -16.26
CA GLY A 390 12.20 -17.48 -15.00
C GLY A 390 12.03 -16.12 -14.30
N ALA A 391 11.11 -15.28 -14.77
CA ALA A 391 10.82 -14.00 -14.15
C ALA A 391 9.83 -14.17 -12.98
N PHE A 392 10.12 -13.49 -11.87
CA PHE A 392 9.29 -13.49 -10.68
C PHE A 392 9.01 -12.08 -10.20
N LYS A 393 7.88 -11.91 -9.54
CA LYS A 393 7.45 -10.62 -8.99
C LYS A 393 8.49 -10.11 -7.99
N THR A 394 8.84 -8.83 -8.05
CA THR A 394 9.63 -8.16 -7.01
C THR A 394 8.87 -8.21 -5.68
N PRO A 395 9.30 -8.98 -4.67
CA PRO A 395 8.60 -9.01 -3.39
C PRO A 395 8.79 -7.69 -2.64
N SER A 396 7.85 -7.37 -1.74
CA SER A 396 8.04 -6.30 -0.75
C SER A 396 9.25 -6.62 0.13
N LEU A 397 10.05 -5.60 0.47
CA LEU A 397 11.12 -5.76 1.47
C LEU A 397 10.71 -5.31 2.87
N ARG A 398 9.46 -4.87 3.07
CA ARG A 398 8.94 -4.67 4.44
C ARG A 398 8.97 -6.00 5.20
N ASP A 399 9.48 -5.96 6.42
CA ASP A 399 9.67 -7.13 7.29
C ASP A 399 10.62 -8.21 6.76
N VAL A 400 11.41 -7.92 5.73
CA VAL A 400 12.26 -8.93 5.06
C VAL A 400 13.20 -9.66 6.03
N SER A 401 13.62 -9.04 7.14
CA SER A 401 14.53 -9.74 8.05
C SER A 401 13.87 -10.84 8.89
N ARG A 402 12.53 -10.91 8.87
CA ARG A 402 11.69 -11.89 9.59
C ARG A 402 11.16 -13.01 8.71
N THR A 403 11.34 -12.91 7.39
CA THR A 403 10.71 -13.80 6.39
C THR A 403 11.70 -14.77 5.76
N ALA A 404 12.74 -15.18 6.49
CA ALA A 404 13.66 -16.21 6.01
C ALA A 404 12.95 -17.58 5.92
N PRO A 405 13.32 -18.45 4.96
CA PRO A 405 14.36 -18.26 3.95
C PRO A 405 13.87 -17.46 2.73
N TYR A 406 14.78 -17.15 1.80
CA TYR A 406 14.57 -16.16 0.74
C TYR A 406 14.55 -16.77 -0.65
N MET A 407 14.08 -15.96 -1.60
CA MET A 407 13.79 -16.30 -3.00
C MET A 407 12.52 -17.15 -3.15
N HIS A 408 12.05 -17.30 -4.39
CA HIS A 408 10.82 -18.02 -4.69
C HIS A 408 10.88 -19.52 -4.33
N ASP A 409 12.08 -20.09 -4.24
CA ASP A 409 12.34 -21.49 -3.90
C ASP A 409 12.91 -21.68 -2.48
N GLY A 410 13.09 -20.58 -1.73
CA GLY A 410 13.68 -20.62 -0.38
C GLY A 410 15.16 -21.02 -0.35
N SER A 411 15.87 -20.99 -1.48
CA SER A 411 17.25 -21.49 -1.60
C SER A 411 18.28 -20.74 -0.75
N LEU A 412 18.01 -19.49 -0.36
CA LEU A 412 18.95 -18.66 0.40
C LEU A 412 18.51 -18.52 1.85
N ALA A 413 19.39 -18.83 2.81
CA ALA A 413 19.03 -18.90 4.22
C ALA A 413 19.05 -17.54 4.93
N THR A 414 19.94 -16.63 4.52
CA THR A 414 20.16 -15.35 5.21
C THR A 414 20.11 -14.15 4.26
N LEU A 415 19.81 -12.96 4.80
CA LEU A 415 19.93 -11.71 4.05
C LEU A 415 21.36 -11.47 3.54
N HIS A 416 22.36 -12.01 4.24
CA HIS A 416 23.74 -11.95 3.77
C HIS A 416 23.90 -12.75 2.48
N ASP A 417 23.38 -13.98 2.44
CA ASP A 417 23.39 -14.82 1.23
C ASP A 417 22.64 -14.14 0.07
N VAL A 418 21.51 -13.49 0.34
CA VAL A 418 20.77 -12.71 -0.66
C VAL A 418 21.63 -11.58 -1.23
N VAL A 419 22.23 -10.75 -0.37
CA VAL A 419 23.07 -9.64 -0.83
C VAL A 419 24.29 -10.16 -1.57
N GLN A 420 24.89 -11.27 -1.14
CA GLN A 420 26.00 -11.92 -1.86
C GLN A 420 25.59 -12.46 -3.22
N TYR A 421 24.40 -13.06 -3.34
CA TYR A 421 23.85 -13.53 -4.61
C TYR A 421 23.73 -12.37 -5.62
N TYR A 422 23.16 -11.23 -5.19
CA TYR A 422 23.13 -10.03 -6.01
C TYR A 422 24.53 -9.47 -6.28
N ASN A 423 25.45 -9.52 -5.31
CA ASN A 423 26.82 -9.06 -5.47
C ASN A 423 27.58 -9.82 -6.57
N GLN A 424 27.24 -11.09 -6.79
CA GLN A 424 27.76 -11.94 -7.86
C GLN A 424 27.07 -11.69 -9.21
N GLY A 425 25.95 -10.96 -9.25
CA GLY A 425 25.19 -10.71 -10.46
C GLY A 425 24.20 -11.82 -10.83
N GLY A 426 23.72 -12.60 -9.85
CA GLY A 426 22.80 -13.70 -10.09
C GLY A 426 23.42 -14.86 -10.86
N ILE A 427 22.57 -15.71 -11.46
CA ILE A 427 23.02 -16.81 -12.32
C ILE A 427 22.74 -16.45 -13.79
N GLU A 428 23.79 -16.39 -14.59
CA GLU A 428 23.71 -16.04 -16.01
C GLU A 428 22.79 -16.99 -16.78
N ASN A 429 21.87 -16.42 -17.57
CA ASN A 429 20.96 -17.16 -18.42
C ASN A 429 20.41 -16.26 -19.56
N PRO A 430 19.80 -16.82 -20.61
CA PRO A 430 19.32 -16.04 -21.76
C PRO A 430 18.26 -14.99 -21.45
N HIS A 431 17.56 -15.11 -20.32
CA HIS A 431 16.45 -14.24 -19.93
C HIS A 431 16.78 -13.37 -18.69
N LEU A 432 18.03 -13.40 -18.21
CA LEU A 432 18.46 -12.65 -17.03
C LEU A 432 18.15 -11.16 -17.21
N ASP A 433 17.56 -10.53 -16.20
CA ASP A 433 17.28 -9.10 -16.25
C ASP A 433 18.59 -8.32 -16.42
N SER A 434 18.67 -7.49 -17.47
CA SER A 434 19.87 -6.76 -17.86
C SER A 434 20.47 -5.86 -16.78
N ARG A 435 19.71 -5.55 -15.71
CA ARG A 435 20.17 -4.76 -14.56
C ARG A 435 20.93 -5.60 -13.53
N ILE A 436 20.79 -6.92 -13.57
CA ILE A 436 21.45 -7.86 -12.66
C ILE A 436 22.89 -8.08 -13.14
N LYS A 437 23.84 -7.50 -12.40
CA LYS A 437 25.28 -7.52 -12.71
C LYS A 437 26.07 -7.57 -11.40
N PRO A 438 27.34 -8.04 -11.43
CA PRO A 438 28.19 -8.00 -10.25
C PRO A 438 28.30 -6.58 -9.66
N LEU A 439 28.11 -6.46 -8.36
CA LEU A 439 28.03 -5.15 -7.67
C LEU A 439 29.37 -4.65 -7.14
N GLY A 440 30.36 -5.54 -7.00
CA GLY A 440 31.69 -5.20 -6.50
C GLY A 440 31.68 -4.68 -5.06
N LEU A 441 30.77 -5.20 -4.24
CA LEU A 441 30.69 -4.89 -2.82
C LEU A 441 31.76 -5.67 -2.04
N VAL A 442 32.43 -4.98 -1.13
CA VAL A 442 33.26 -5.63 -0.10
C VAL A 442 32.40 -6.06 1.10
N GLU A 443 32.92 -6.96 1.93
CA GLU A 443 32.17 -7.55 3.05
C GLU A 443 31.59 -6.52 4.04
N SER A 444 32.27 -5.38 4.26
CA SER A 444 31.73 -4.32 5.11
C SER A 444 30.50 -3.64 4.49
N GLU A 445 30.49 -3.45 3.16
CA GLU A 445 29.35 -2.87 2.46
C GLU A 445 28.15 -3.84 2.43
N VAL A 446 28.42 -5.15 2.29
CA VAL A 446 27.39 -6.20 2.42
C VAL A 446 26.74 -6.16 3.80
N LYS A 447 27.54 -6.07 4.87
CA LYS A 447 27.02 -5.93 6.25
C LYS A 447 26.23 -4.66 6.46
N ASP A 448 26.67 -3.53 5.90
CA ASP A 448 25.95 -2.26 5.97
C ASP A 448 24.58 -2.36 5.25
N LEU A 449 24.52 -2.98 4.07
CA LEU A 449 23.25 -3.23 3.36
C LEU A 449 22.31 -4.14 4.17
N VAL A 450 22.81 -5.23 4.74
CA VAL A 450 22.01 -6.10 5.60
C VAL A 450 21.52 -5.33 6.83
N ALA A 451 22.34 -4.46 7.42
CA ALA A 451 21.91 -3.60 8.52
C ALA A 451 20.78 -2.66 8.11
N PHE A 452 20.81 -2.11 6.88
CA PHE A 452 19.72 -1.31 6.33
C PHE A 452 18.44 -2.13 6.12
N LEU A 453 18.51 -3.32 5.51
CA LEU A 453 17.33 -4.16 5.26
C LEU A 453 16.58 -4.51 6.56
N LYS A 454 17.31 -4.71 7.66
CA LYS A 454 16.72 -4.93 9.00
C LYS A 454 15.95 -3.73 9.54
N THR A 455 16.18 -2.53 9.04
CA THR A 455 15.44 -1.34 9.45
C THR A 455 14.06 -1.24 8.80
N LEU A 456 13.75 -2.11 7.82
CA LEU A 456 12.48 -2.17 7.10
C LEU A 456 11.42 -3.02 7.82
N ASP A 457 11.81 -3.61 8.95
CA ASP A 457 10.92 -4.34 9.84
C ASP A 457 9.90 -3.38 10.47
N GLY A 458 8.63 -3.59 10.17
CA GLY A 458 7.55 -2.78 10.70
C GLY A 458 7.09 -3.26 12.07
N ARG A 459 6.16 -2.47 12.60
CA ARG A 459 5.37 -2.78 13.79
C ARG A 459 3.97 -3.16 13.31
N PHE A 460 3.51 -4.31 13.77
CA PHE A 460 2.17 -4.81 13.52
C PHE A 460 1.70 -5.58 14.76
N GLU A 461 0.39 -5.60 15.00
CA GLU A 461 -0.18 -6.45 16.04
C GLU A 461 -0.30 -7.87 15.48
N ALA A 462 0.45 -8.81 16.05
CA ALA A 462 0.29 -10.22 15.72
C ALA A 462 -1.04 -10.71 16.31
N ALA A 463 -2.05 -10.90 15.47
CA ALA A 463 -3.27 -11.57 15.88
C ALA A 463 -2.93 -13.02 16.27
N SER A 464 -3.20 -13.43 17.51
CA SER A 464 -3.03 -14.82 17.95
C SER A 464 -4.37 -15.56 17.96
N LYS A 465 -4.31 -16.90 17.84
CA LYS A 465 -5.48 -17.78 17.99
C LYS A 465 -6.19 -17.59 19.33
N GLU A 466 -5.46 -17.24 20.39
CA GLU A 466 -6.00 -16.95 21.73
C GLU A 466 -6.88 -15.69 21.74
N THR A 467 -6.58 -14.70 20.88
CA THR A 467 -7.36 -13.46 20.75
C THR A 467 -8.69 -13.67 19.99
N VAL A 468 -8.92 -14.88 19.45
CA VAL A 468 -10.16 -15.26 18.74
C VAL A 468 -11.16 -15.93 19.68
N GLN A 469 -10.70 -16.59 20.74
CA GLN A 469 -11.58 -17.29 21.69
C GLN A 469 -12.14 -16.38 22.82
N ASP A 470 -11.54 -15.21 23.03
CA ASP A 470 -11.85 -14.30 24.14
C ASP A 470 -12.75 -13.09 23.77
N ARG A 471 -13.44 -13.10 22.61
CA ARG A 471 -14.41 -12.05 22.23
C ARG A 471 -15.75 -12.60 21.77
#